data_AF-G9QKN0-F1
#
_entry.id   AF-G9QKN0-F1
#
_cell.length_a   1.000
_cell.length_b   1.000
_cell.length_c   1.000
_cell.angle_alpha   90.00
_cell.angle_beta   90.00
_cell.angle_gamma   90.00
#
_symmetry.space_group_name_H-M   'P 1'
#
loop_
_entity.id
_entity.type
_entity.pdbx_description
1 polymer ?
#
loop_
_entity_poly.entity_id
_entity_poly.type
_entity_poly.pdbx_seq_one_letter_code
_entity_poly.pdbx_strand_id
1 'polypeptide(L)' 'PVKIVFVRNRNNQSEWLAILSTDTTLSNEEIVRIYGMRWDMKPFLNSVNRFYI' A
#
# COMPACT_ATOMS: atom_id res chain seq x y z
N PRO A 1 9.18 -4.71 18.38
CA PRO A 1 8.21 -3.59 18.37
C PRO A 1 7.65 -3.44 16.95
N VAL A 2 6.41 -2.99 16.78
CA VAL A 2 5.77 -2.84 15.46
C VAL A 2 5.21 -1.43 15.35
N LYS A 3 5.46 -0.77 14.23
CA LYS A 3 4.90 0.55 13.90
C LYS A 3 3.74 0.35 12.93
N ILE A 4 2.61 0.99 13.22
CA ILE A 4 1.41 0.95 12.39
C ILE A 4 1.20 2.35 11.81
N VAL A 5 1.15 2.45 10.48
CA VAL A 5 0.98 3.71 9.74
C VAL A 5 -0.37 3.67 9.02
N PHE A 6 -1.24 4.63 9.32
CA PHE A 6 -2.54 4.78 8.67
C PHE A 6 -2.46 5.84 7.58
N VAL A 7 -2.71 5.45 6.34
CA VAL A 7 -2.73 6.31 5.16
C VAL A 7 -4.18 6.50 4.73
N ARG A 8 -4.64 7.75 4.63
CA ARG A 8 -5.97 8.04 4.08
C ARG A 8 -5.90 8.22 2.57
N ASN A 9 -6.87 7.68 1.86
CA ASN A 9 -7.01 7.94 0.43
C ASN A 9 -7.55 9.36 0.23
N ARG A 10 -6.85 10.16 -0.59
CA ARG A 10 -7.26 11.53 -0.92
C ARG A 10 -8.51 11.55 -1.81
N ASN A 11 -8.69 10.54 -2.65
CA ASN A 11 -9.79 10.46 -3.61
C ASN A 11 -11.06 9.89 -2.98
N ASN A 12 -10.92 9.05 -1.95
CA ASN A 12 -12.04 8.50 -1.18
C ASN A 12 -11.72 8.55 0.31
N GLN A 13 -12.24 9.54 1.03
CA GLN A 13 -11.91 9.77 2.44
C GLN A 13 -12.37 8.64 3.38
N SER A 14 -13.33 7.82 2.93
CA SER A 14 -13.79 6.62 3.66
C SER A 14 -12.82 5.45 3.52
N GLU A 15 -11.91 5.49 2.55
CA GLU A 15 -10.88 4.48 2.37
C GLU A 15 -9.60 4.86 3.12
N TRP A 16 -9.09 3.87 3.85
CA TRP A 16 -7.84 3.96 4.56
C TRP A 16 -7.03 2.68 4.37
N LEU A 17 -5.72 2.83 4.39
CA LEU A 17 -4.76 1.75 4.28
C LEU A 17 -3.91 1.73 5.55
N ALA A 18 -3.84 0.59 6.23
CA ALA A 18 -2.91 0.39 7.34
C ALA A 18 -1.68 -0.38 6.85
N ILE A 19 -0.50 0.18 7.09
CA ILE A 19 0.79 -0.43 6.77
C ILE A 19 1.47 -0.80 8.09
N LEU A 20 1.89 -2.05 8.19
CA LEU A 20 2.63 -2.58 9.32
C LEU A 20 4.13 -2.61 9.00
N SER A 21 4.94 -2.00 9.85
CA SER A 21 6.40 -2.04 9.76
C SER A 21 6.99 -2.66 11.02
N THR A 22 7.83 -3.68 10.85
CA THR A 22 8.66 -4.24 11.92
C THR A 22 9.90 -3.39 12.19
N ASP A 23 10.33 -2.61 11.20
CA ASP A 23 11.39 -1.63 11.37
C ASP A 23 10.81 -0.34 11.94
N THR A 24 11.28 0.01 13.14
CA THR A 24 10.86 1.20 13.88
C THR A 24 11.75 2.41 13.64
N THR A 25 12.91 2.21 13.01
CA THR A 25 13.89 3.26 12.68
C THR A 25 13.45 4.09 11.47
N LEU A 26 12.68 3.48 10.56
CA LEU A 26 12.14 4.14 9.38
C LEU A 26 11.10 5.22 9.75
N SER A 27 11.15 6.34 9.03
CA SER A 27 10.11 7.37 9.08
C SER A 27 8.80 6.88 8.47
N ASN A 28 7.69 7.55 8.78
CA ASN A 28 6.38 7.18 8.26
C ASN A 28 6.33 7.33 6.73
N GLU A 29 6.97 8.37 6.20
CA GLU A 29 7.07 8.69 4.78
C GLU A 29 7.83 7.60 4.02
N GLU A 30 8.94 7.11 4.58
CA GLU A 30 9.72 6.02 4.00
C GLU A 30 8.94 4.71 3.96
N ILE A 31 8.20 4.39 5.03
CA ILE A 31 7.31 3.21 5.08
C ILE A 31 6.28 3.29 3.95
N VAL A 32 5.65 4.44 3.76
CA VAL A 32 4.67 4.67 2.68
C VAL A 32 5.32 4.57 1.30
N ARG A 33 6.51 5.17 1.10
CA ARG A 33 7.25 5.10 -0.16
C ARG A 33 7.63 3.67 -0.54
N ILE A 34 8.17 2.92 0.42
CA ILE A 34 8.57 1.52 0.25
C ILE A 34 7.34 0.65 -0.06
N TYR A 35 6.22 0.88 0.61
CA TYR A 35 4.95 0.21 0.30
C TYR A 35 4.47 0.54 -1.12
N GLY A 36 4.51 1.82 -1.51
CA GLY A 36 4.14 2.28 -2.85
C GLY A 36 4.97 1.62 -3.94
N MET A 37 6.30 1.54 -3.77
CA MET A 37 7.19 0.85 -4.72
C MET A 37 6.86 -0.65 -4.84
N ARG A 38 6.54 -1.33 -3.72
CA ARG A 38 6.10 -2.74 -3.74
C ARG A 38 4.77 -2.94 -4.46
N TRP A 39 3.84 -2.00 -4.27
CA TRP A 39 2.53 -2.05 -4.90
C TRP A 39 2.59 -1.80 -6.41
N ASP A 40 3.39 -0.81 -6.82
CA ASP A 40 3.63 -0.48 -8.23
C ASP A 40 4.29 -1.64 -8.99
N MET A 41 5.09 -2.45 -8.28
CA MET A 41 5.71 -3.65 -8.84
C MET A 41 4.72 -4.77 -9.19
N LYS A 42 3.41 -4.67 -8.88
CA LYS A 42 2.43 -5.67 -9.37
C LYS A 42 2.21 -5.48 -10.87
N PRO A 43 2.76 -6.34 -11.75
CA PRO A 43 2.45 -6.27 -13.16
C PRO A 43 1.10 -6.97 -13.34
N PHE A 44 0.08 -6.26 -13.82
CA PHE A 44 -1.00 -6.86 -14.62
C PHE A 44 -1.89 -7.97 -14.01
N LEU A 45 -2.22 -7.96 -12.71
CA LEU A 45 -3.28 -8.87 -12.20
C LEU A 45 -4.73 -8.36 -12.44
N ASN A 46 -4.93 -7.49 -13.44
CA ASN A 46 -6.25 -7.06 -13.91
C ASN A 46 -6.64 -7.71 -15.25
N SER A 47 -5.75 -8.46 -15.91
CA SER A 47 -5.99 -9.02 -17.25
C SER A 47 -6.55 -10.46 -17.26
N VAL A 48 -6.61 -11.16 -16.13
CA VAL A 48 -7.14 -12.55 -16.09
C VAL A 48 -8.66 -12.63 -15.86
N ASN A 49 -9.33 -11.51 -15.59
CA ASN A 49 -10.79 -11.47 -15.38
C ASN A 49 -11.57 -10.82 -16.54
N ARG A 50 -10.93 -10.65 -17.72
CA ARG A 50 -11.53 -10.02 -18.91
C ARG A 50 -11.46 -10.88 -20.19
N PHE A 51 -11.17 -12.18 -20.06
CA PHE A 51 -11.16 -13.14 -21.18
C PHE A 51 -12.17 -14.29 -21.01
N TYR A 52 -13.13 -14.16 -20.09
CA TYR A 52 -14.28 -15.05 -19.98
C TYR A 52 -15.55 -14.21 -19.83
N ILE A 53 -15.98 -13.60 -20.93
CA ILE A 53 -17.38 -13.20 -21.16
C ILE A 53 -17.75 -13.75 -22.53
#